data_AF-A0A2T4H5D6-F1
#
_entry.id   AF-A0A2T4H5D6-F1
#
_cell.length_a   1.000
_cell.length_b   1.000
_cell.length_c   1.000
_cell.angle_alpha   90.00
_cell.angle_beta   90.00
_cell.angle_gamma   90.00
#
_symmetry.space_group_name_H-M   'P 1'
#
loop_
_entity.id
_entity.type
_entity.pdbx_description
1 polymer ?
#
loop_
_entity_poly.entity_id
_entity_poly.type
_entity_poly.pdbx_seq_one_letter_code
_entity_poly.pdbx_strand_id
1 'polypeptide(L)'
;SAQNSAGIKQLLDAEQDASKIVQKDRTKRVREARDEAKQEIADYKAKKEEEYKKFEAEHSKGNEQAEAEANKDAETQIKSIQEAGKKGQAGVVKNLLSAVFDVNPVPPTNTKS
;
A
#
# COMPACT_ATOMS: atom_id res chain seq x y z
N SER A 1 1.71 -65.98 52.44
CA SER A 1 2.51 -64.75 52.30
C SER A 1 2.76 -64.32 50.85
N ALA A 2 2.85 -65.23 49.87
CA ALA A 2 3.07 -64.89 48.44
C ALA A 2 1.85 -64.28 47.71
N GLN A 3 0.61 -64.52 48.16
CA GLN A 3 -0.58 -63.89 47.58
C GLN A 3 -0.65 -62.38 47.83
N ASN A 4 -0.14 -61.90 48.98
CA ASN A 4 -0.11 -60.46 49.28
C ASN A 4 0.91 -59.71 48.41
N SER A 5 2.05 -60.33 48.08
CA SER A 5 3.06 -59.70 47.23
C SER A 5 2.63 -59.62 45.77
N ALA A 6 1.89 -60.61 45.27
CA ALA A 6 1.34 -60.60 43.90
C ALA A 6 0.26 -59.51 43.72
N GLY A 7 -0.67 -59.36 44.67
CA GLY A 7 -1.71 -58.33 44.61
C GLY A 7 -1.14 -56.91 44.70
N ILE A 8 -0.15 -56.68 45.57
CA ILE A 8 0.54 -55.38 45.68
C ILE A 8 1.28 -55.04 44.37
N LYS A 9 1.95 -56.03 43.76
CA LYS A 9 2.64 -55.81 42.48
C LYS A 9 1.66 -55.39 41.38
N GLN A 10 0.50 -56.04 41.29
CA GLN A 10 -0.52 -55.69 40.30
C GLN A 10 -1.09 -54.28 40.51
N LEU A 11 -1.25 -53.83 41.77
CA LEU A 11 -1.67 -52.46 42.07
C LEU A 11 -0.60 -51.43 41.69
N LEU A 12 0.68 -51.72 41.94
CA LEU A 12 1.80 -50.85 41.54
C LEU A 12 1.93 -50.74 40.01
N ASP A 13 1.77 -51.86 39.29
CA ASP A 13 1.77 -51.87 37.82
C ASP A 13 0.60 -51.03 37.28
N ALA A 14 -0.60 -51.17 37.87
CA ALA A 14 -1.77 -50.37 37.51
C ALA A 14 -1.59 -48.87 37.80
N GLU A 15 -0.97 -48.50 38.92
CA GLU A 15 -0.66 -47.10 39.25
C GLU A 15 0.32 -46.50 38.23
N GLN A 16 1.36 -47.26 37.86
CA GLN A 16 2.36 -46.82 36.90
C GLN A 16 1.75 -46.59 35.51
N ASP A 17 0.85 -47.48 35.07
CA ASP A 17 0.18 -47.36 33.78
C ASP A 17 -0.85 -46.22 33.77
N ALA A 18 -1.62 -46.05 34.84
CA ALA A 18 -2.51 -44.90 35.00
C ALA A 18 -1.72 -43.57 34.93
N SER A 19 -0.58 -43.49 35.61
CA SER A 19 0.29 -42.31 35.57
C SER A 19 0.82 -42.01 34.16
N LYS A 20 1.26 -43.04 33.41
CA LYS A 20 1.69 -42.89 32.01
C LYS A 20 0.57 -42.38 31.11
N ILE A 21 -0.65 -42.90 31.27
CA ILE A 21 -1.81 -42.49 30.47
C ILE A 21 -2.10 -41.00 30.72
N VAL A 22 -2.17 -40.58 31.99
CA VAL A 22 -2.43 -39.18 32.35
C VAL A 22 -1.34 -38.25 31.81
N GLN A 23 -0.07 -38.64 31.90
CA GLN A 23 1.04 -37.85 31.35
C GLN A 23 0.99 -37.73 29.82
N LYS A 24 0.65 -38.83 29.14
CA LYS A 24 0.50 -38.86 27.68
C LYS A 24 -0.64 -37.95 27.23
N ASP A 25 -1.78 -38.02 27.90
CA ASP A 25 -2.94 -37.18 27.57
C ASP A 25 -2.69 -35.71 27.86
N ARG A 26 -1.98 -35.37 28.93
CA ARG A 26 -1.56 -33.99 29.21
C ARG A 26 -0.66 -33.45 28.10
N THR A 27 0.36 -34.22 27.72
CA THR A 27 1.32 -33.84 26.68
C THR A 27 0.64 -33.72 25.32
N LYS A 28 -0.27 -34.64 25.00
CA LYS A 28 -1.07 -34.61 23.77
C LYS A 28 -1.92 -33.33 23.69
N ARG A 29 -2.71 -33.02 24.73
CA ARG A 29 -3.54 -31.81 24.77
C ARG A 29 -2.73 -30.52 24.61
N VAL A 30 -1.57 -30.42 25.26
CA VAL A 30 -0.69 -29.25 25.12
C VAL A 30 -0.16 -29.11 23.70
N ARG A 31 0.20 -30.24 23.06
CA ARG A 31 0.68 -30.25 21.68
C ARG A 31 -0.42 -29.85 20.69
N GLU A 32 -1.61 -30.43 20.84
CA GLU A 32 -2.77 -30.13 20.01
C GLU A 32 -3.14 -28.65 20.11
N ALA A 33 -3.28 -28.10 21.33
CA ALA A 33 -3.58 -26.68 21.53
C ALA A 33 -2.52 -25.76 20.90
N ARG A 34 -1.24 -26.13 20.98
CA ARG A 34 -0.16 -25.35 20.34
C ARG A 34 -0.25 -25.42 18.81
N ASP A 35 -0.54 -26.59 18.26
CA ASP A 35 -0.58 -26.80 16.82
C ASP A 35 -1.84 -26.14 16.22
N GLU A 36 -2.98 -26.18 16.92
CA GLU A 36 -4.20 -25.43 16.59
C GLU A 36 -3.96 -23.93 16.61
N ALA A 37 -3.35 -23.38 17.67
CA ALA A 37 -3.04 -21.95 17.74
C ALA A 37 -2.09 -21.50 16.61
N LYS A 38 -1.12 -22.33 16.23
CA LYS A 38 -0.24 -22.05 15.09
C LYS A 38 -1.01 -22.02 13.77
N GLN A 39 -1.94 -22.96 13.59
CA GLN A 39 -2.78 -23.00 12.39
C GLN A 39 -3.66 -21.75 12.31
N GLU A 40 -4.31 -21.38 13.41
CA GLU A 40 -5.17 -20.19 13.46
C GLU A 40 -4.40 -18.90 13.18
N ILE A 41 -3.17 -18.76 13.69
CA ILE A 41 -2.28 -17.63 13.37
C ILE A 41 -1.92 -17.63 11.88
N ALA A 42 -1.61 -18.79 11.29
CA ALA A 42 -1.28 -18.89 9.87
C ALA A 42 -2.47 -18.50 8.99
N ASP A 43 -3.67 -19.00 9.32
CA ASP A 43 -4.91 -18.69 8.60
C ASP A 43 -5.27 -17.20 8.72
N TYR A 44 -5.14 -16.63 9.92
CA TYR A 44 -5.35 -15.19 10.13
C TYR A 44 -4.36 -14.35 9.32
N LYS A 45 -3.09 -14.73 9.29
CA LYS A 45 -2.07 -14.04 8.50
C LYS A 45 -2.36 -14.14 7.00
N ALA A 46 -2.73 -15.33 6.52
CA ALA A 46 -3.08 -15.54 5.12
C ALA A 46 -4.29 -14.69 4.71
N LYS A 47 -5.33 -14.66 5.56
CA LYS A 47 -6.52 -13.82 5.33
C LYS A 47 -6.17 -12.33 5.31
N LYS A 48 -5.34 -11.86 6.24
CA LYS A 48 -4.92 -10.44 6.29
C LYS A 48 -4.06 -10.05 5.09
N GLU A 49 -3.18 -10.94 4.64
CA GLU A 49 -2.40 -10.74 3.43
C GLU A 49 -3.29 -10.66 2.19
N GLU A 50 -4.32 -11.51 2.09
CA GLU A 50 -5.30 -11.45 1.00
C GLU A 50 -6.11 -10.15 1.03
N GLU A 51 -6.60 -9.73 2.20
CA GLU A 51 -7.28 -8.46 2.39
C GLU A 51 -6.37 -7.27 2.00
N TYR A 52 -5.10 -7.31 2.41
CA TYR A 52 -4.13 -6.28 2.06
C TYR A 52 -3.88 -6.22 0.55
N LYS A 53 -3.68 -7.36 -0.11
CA LYS A 53 -3.49 -7.40 -1.56
C LYS A 53 -4.70 -6.92 -2.34
N LYS A 54 -5.93 -7.26 -1.89
CA LYS A 54 -7.16 -6.72 -2.49
C LYS A 54 -7.24 -5.21 -2.32
N PHE A 55 -6.96 -4.72 -1.12
CA PHE A 55 -6.91 -3.28 -0.84
C PHE A 55 -5.86 -2.58 -1.72
N GLU A 56 -4.66 -3.13 -1.83
CA GLU A 56 -3.61 -2.59 -2.70
C GLU A 56 -4.04 -2.58 -4.17
N ALA A 57 -4.66 -3.65 -4.67
CA ALA A 57 -5.14 -3.73 -6.05
C ALA A 57 -6.32 -2.79 -6.35
N GLU A 58 -7.20 -2.56 -5.38
CA GLU A 58 -8.34 -1.64 -5.50
C GLU A 58 -7.89 -0.17 -5.40
N HIS A 59 -6.95 0.13 -4.51
CA HIS A 59 -6.51 1.49 -4.26
C HIS A 59 -5.31 1.93 -5.12
N SER A 60 -4.51 1.03 -5.67
CA SER A 60 -3.47 1.37 -6.65
C SER A 60 -4.06 1.97 -7.93
N LYS A 61 -5.26 1.53 -8.33
CA LYS A 61 -5.99 2.06 -9.50
C LYS A 61 -6.53 3.47 -9.31
N GLY A 62 -6.68 3.93 -8.07
CA GLY A 62 -7.15 5.29 -7.78
C GLY A 62 -6.20 6.35 -8.34
N ASN A 63 -4.89 6.06 -8.37
CA ASN A 63 -3.91 7.00 -8.88
C ASN A 63 -3.92 7.06 -10.42
N GLU A 64 -4.10 5.91 -11.09
CA GLU A 64 -4.15 5.85 -12.56
C GLU A 64 -5.35 6.61 -13.14
N GLN A 65 -6.53 6.50 -12.50
CA GLN A 65 -7.72 7.23 -12.96
C GLN A 65 -7.58 8.73 -12.76
N ALA A 66 -7.09 9.17 -11.59
CA ALA A 66 -6.85 10.57 -11.30
C ALA A 66 -5.78 11.17 -12.23
N GLU A 67 -4.71 10.42 -12.52
CA GLU A 67 -3.67 10.81 -13.46
C GLU A 67 -4.20 10.90 -14.90
N ALA A 68 -5.02 9.94 -15.34
CA ALA A 68 -5.63 9.96 -16.66
C ALA A 68 -6.59 11.16 -16.84
N GLU A 69 -7.38 11.48 -15.81
CA GLU A 69 -8.29 12.63 -15.82
C GLU A 69 -7.51 13.95 -15.82
N ALA A 70 -6.49 14.08 -14.97
CA ALA A 70 -5.60 15.25 -14.96
C ALA A 70 -4.88 15.45 -16.30
N ASN A 71 -4.39 14.37 -16.93
CA ASN A 71 -3.76 14.43 -18.24
C ASN A 71 -4.74 14.91 -19.32
N LYS A 72 -5.98 14.42 -19.31
CA LYS A 72 -7.02 14.84 -20.26
C LYS A 72 -7.37 16.32 -20.10
N ASP A 73 -7.47 16.79 -18.86
CA ASP A 73 -7.72 18.20 -18.57
C ASP A 73 -6.54 19.07 -19.00
N ALA A 74 -5.31 18.64 -18.73
CA ALA A 74 -4.10 19.32 -19.17
C ALA A 74 -4.03 19.43 -20.70
N GLU A 75 -4.33 18.35 -21.43
CA GLU A 75 -4.40 18.39 -22.90
C GLU A 75 -5.45 19.38 -23.41
N THR A 76 -6.60 19.46 -22.74
CA THR A 76 -7.67 20.41 -23.08
C THR A 76 -7.21 21.85 -22.85
N GLN A 77 -6.53 22.12 -21.73
CA GLN A 77 -5.96 23.43 -21.44
C GLN A 77 -4.85 23.81 -22.43
N ILE A 78 -3.97 22.87 -22.79
CA ILE A 78 -2.92 23.10 -23.80
C ILE A 78 -3.54 23.48 -25.15
N LYS A 79 -4.59 22.77 -25.60
CA LYS A 79 -5.31 23.10 -26.84
C LYS A 79 -5.91 24.51 -26.77
N SER A 80 -6.55 24.85 -25.66
CA SER A 80 -7.12 26.19 -25.43
C SER A 80 -6.05 27.29 -25.50
N ILE A 81 -4.91 27.09 -24.84
CA ILE A 81 -3.77 28.03 -24.86
C ILE A 81 -3.22 28.19 -26.28
N GLN A 82 -3.06 27.09 -27.02
CA GLN A 82 -2.60 27.14 -28.41
C GLN A 82 -3.56 27.91 -29.31
N GLU A 83 -4.87 27.71 -29.16
CA GLU A 83 -5.88 28.46 -29.92
C GLU A 83 -5.89 29.95 -29.56
N ALA A 84 -5.83 30.28 -28.27
CA ALA A 84 -5.73 31.67 -27.82
C ALA A 84 -4.46 32.34 -28.35
N GLY A 85 -3.32 31.64 -28.31
CA GLY A 85 -2.06 32.10 -28.87
C GLY A 85 -2.15 32.37 -30.37
N LYS A 86 -2.74 31.44 -31.15
CA LYS A 86 -2.96 31.62 -32.60
C LYS A 86 -3.86 32.83 -32.89
N LYS A 87 -4.93 33.03 -32.11
CA LYS A 87 -5.83 34.19 -32.26
C LYS A 87 -5.12 35.51 -31.96
N GLY A 88 -4.27 35.55 -30.94
CA GLY A 88 -3.53 36.75 -30.53
C GLY A 88 -2.29 37.05 -31.36
N GLN A 89 -1.73 36.05 -32.06
CA GLN A 89 -0.42 36.13 -32.71
C GLN A 89 -0.29 37.32 -33.67
N ALA A 90 -1.27 37.51 -34.57
CA ALA A 90 -1.23 38.59 -35.54
C ALA A 90 -1.23 39.99 -34.89
N GLY A 91 -1.99 40.15 -33.80
CA GLY A 91 -2.03 41.41 -33.05
C GLY A 91 -0.71 41.71 -32.34
N VAL A 92 -0.13 40.70 -31.69
CA VAL A 92 1.18 40.83 -31.01
C VAL A 92 2.28 41.17 -32.01
N VAL A 93 2.33 40.46 -33.15
CA VAL A 93 3.32 40.71 -34.21
C VAL A 93 3.18 42.13 -34.76
N LYS A 94 1.94 42.58 -35.03
CA LYS A 94 1.68 43.95 -35.48
C LYS A 94 2.18 44.98 -34.47
N ASN A 95 1.83 44.82 -33.19
CA ASN A 95 2.23 45.76 -32.14
C ASN A 95 3.76 45.80 -31.97
N LEU A 96 4.43 44.65 -32.02
CA LEU A 96 5.88 44.56 -31.92
C LEU A 96 6.57 45.27 -33.11
N LEU A 97 6.10 45.03 -34.33
CA LEU A 97 6.62 45.70 -35.53
C LEU A 97 6.38 47.21 -35.44
N SER A 98 5.17 47.64 -35.06
CA SER A 98 4.85 49.07 -34.88
C SER A 98 5.78 49.72 -33.86
N ALA A 99 6.03 49.10 -32.71
CA ALA A 99 6.95 49.63 -31.70
C ALA A 99 8.41 49.69 -32.17
N VAL A 100 8.84 48.76 -33.03
CA VAL A 100 10.21 48.77 -33.61
C VAL A 100 10.37 49.87 -34.65
N PHE A 101 9.33 50.14 -35.45
CA PHE A 101 9.37 51.16 -36.50
C PHE A 101 9.01 52.57 -36.02
N ASP A 102 8.39 52.71 -34.84
CA ASP A 102 8.09 54.00 -34.23
C ASP A 102 9.34 54.56 -33.52
N VAL A 103 10.22 55.16 -34.31
CA VAL A 103 11.45 55.79 -33.80
C VAL A 103 11.07 57.14 -33.17
N ASN A 104 11.04 57.18 -31.84
CA ASN A 104 10.91 58.41 -31.06
C ASN A 104 12.27 58.83 -30.48
N PRO A 105 13.09 59.59 -31.23
CA PRO A 105 14.41 60.00 -30.78
C PRO A 105 14.29 61.00 -29.63
N VAL A 106 14.76 60.60 -28.45
CA VAL A 106 14.83 61.48 -27.29
C VAL A 106 16.28 61.94 -27.14
N PRO A 107 16.54 63.26 -27.02
CA PRO A 107 17.89 63.75 -26.78
C PRO A 107 18.42 63.18 -25.45
N PRO A 108 19.69 62.75 -25.40
CA PRO A 108 20.28 62.24 -24.17
C PRO A 108 20.23 63.32 -23.09
N THR A 109 19.81 62.96 -21.88
CA THR A 109 19.51 63.88 -20.77
C THR A 109 20.69 64.72 -20.28
N ASN A 110 21.90 64.51 -20.82
CA ASN A 110 23.15 65.06 -20.31
C ASN A 110 23.82 66.02 -21.31
N THR A 111 23.08 66.64 -22.22
CA THR A 111 23.63 67.71 -23.07
C THR A 111 23.73 69.00 -22.26
N LYS A 112 24.92 69.28 -21.70
CA LYS A 112 25.25 70.62 -21.18
C LYS A 112 25.39 71.57 -22.38
N SER A 113 24.64 72.67 -22.35
CA SER A 113 24.72 73.76 -23.31
C SER A 113 25.96 74.62 -23.11
#